data_AF-A0A351ENS2-F1
#
_entry.id   AF-A0A351ENS2-F1
#
_cell.length_a   1.000
_cell.length_b   1.000
_cell.length_c   1.000
_cell.angle_alpha   90.00
_cell.angle_beta   90.00
_cell.angle_gamma   90.00
#
_symmetry.space_group_name_H-M   'P 1'
#
loop_
_entity.id
_entity.type
_entity.pdbx_description
1 polymer ?
#
loop_
_entity_poly.entity_id
_entity_poly.type
_entity_poly.pdbx_seq_one_letter_code
_entity_poly.pdbx_strand_id
1 'polypeptide(L)' 'MTALESRAALEYANWRVLLPLLRRLPVGDGHPVLVLPGFTAADRSTAALRW' A
#
# COMPACT_ATOMS: atom_id res chain seq x y z
N MET A 1 19.78 14.74 1.21
CA MET A 1 18.40 14.43 1.66
C MET A 1 17.55 14.26 0.40
N THR A 2 17.76 13.18 -0.35
CA THR A 2 17.18 13.01 -1.70
C THR A 2 17.04 11.54 -2.10
N ALA A 3 18.01 10.68 -1.74
CA ALA A 3 18.02 9.28 -2.16
C ALA A 3 16.88 8.41 -1.57
N LEU A 4 16.50 8.63 -0.30
CA LEU A 4 15.37 7.90 0.30
C LEU A 4 14.02 8.43 -0.19
N GLU A 5 13.91 9.74 -0.41
CA GLU A 5 12.67 10.37 -0.88
C GLU A 5 12.37 10.03 -2.35
N SER A 6 13.41 9.96 -3.18
CA SER A 6 13.27 9.48 -4.57
C SER A 6 12.87 8.00 -4.61
N ARG A 7 13.37 7.19 -3.68
CA ARG A 7 12.97 5.78 -3.54
C ARG A 7 11.49 5.65 -3.20
N ALA A 8 10.98 6.47 -2.28
CA ALA A 8 9.56 6.48 -1.95
C ALA A 8 8.68 6.84 -3.16
N ALA A 9 9.08 7.83 -3.95
CA ALA A 9 8.38 8.18 -5.20
C ALA A 9 8.41 7.02 -6.22
N LEU A 10 9.55 6.33 -6.34
CA LEU A 10 9.70 5.17 -7.21
C LEU A 10 8.85 3.98 -6.74
N GLU A 11 8.83 3.69 -5.44
CA GLU A 11 7.99 2.64 -4.84
C GLU A 11 6.50 2.92 -5.11
N TYR A 12 6.07 4.18 -5.02
CA TYR A 12 4.70 4.57 -5.34
C TYR A 12 4.36 4.41 -6.82
N ALA A 13 5.28 4.79 -7.72
CA ALA A 13 5.12 4.58 -9.15
C ALA A 13 5.02 3.08 -9.50
N ASN A 14 5.87 2.25 -8.89
CA ASN A 14 5.86 0.81 -9.08
C ASN A 14 4.54 0.18 -8.60
N TRP A 15 4.03 0.60 -7.44
CA TRP A 15 2.72 0.18 -6.96
C TRP A 15 1.59 0.54 -7.95
N ARG A 16 1.60 1.75 -8.52
CA ARG A 16 0.60 2.16 -9.53
C ARG A 16 0.65 1.30 -10.79
N VAL A 17 1.84 0.93 -11.25
CA VAL A 17 2.03 0.07 -12.43
C VAL A 17 1.56 -1.36 -12.16
N LEU A 18 1.79 -1.88 -10.94
CA LEU A 18 1.39 -3.22 -10.53
C LEU A 18 -0.08 -3.33 -10.10
N LEU A 19 -0.76 -2.21 -9.86
CA LEU A 19 -2.17 -2.16 -9.44
C LEU A 19 -3.13 -3.07 -10.23
N PRO A 20 -3.12 -3.11 -11.59
CA PRO A 20 -3.99 -4.01 -12.33
C PRO A 20 -3.68 -5.50 -12.09
N LEU A 21 -2.43 -5.85 -11.79
CA LEU A 21 -2.04 -7.21 -11.44
C LEU A 21 -2.46 -7.56 -10.01
N LEU A 22 -2.25 -6.64 -9.07
CA LEU A 22 -2.65 -6.82 -7.66
C LEU A 22 -4.17 -7.04 -7.55
N ARG A 23 -4.97 -6.34 -8.36
CA ARG A 23 -6.43 -6.53 -8.42
C ARG A 23 -6.88 -7.89 -8.96
N ARG A 24 -5.99 -8.68 -9.57
CA ARG A 24 -6.29 -10.05 -10.02
C ARG A 24 -5.96 -11.10 -8.97
N LEU A 25 -5.31 -10.72 -7.88
CA LEU A 25 -4.99 -11.65 -6.80
C LEU A 25 -6.30 -12.12 -6.13
N PRO A 26 -6.31 -13.35 -5.60
CA PRO A 26 -7.47 -13.85 -4.88
C PRO A 26 -7.75 -12.96 -3.66
N VAL A 27 -9.04 -12.69 -3.44
CA VAL A 27 -9.52 -12.06 -2.21
C VAL A 27 -9.21 -13.00 -1.04
N GLY A 28 -8.79 -12.44 0.10
CA GLY A 28 -8.37 -13.20 1.29
C GLY A 28 -9.42 -14.21 1.78
N ASP A 29 -9.00 -15.07 2.69
CA ASP A 29 -9.75 -16.22 3.22
C ASP A 29 -10.89 -15.87 4.22
N GLY A 30 -11.22 -14.59 4.37
CA GLY A 30 -12.33 -14.10 5.19
C GLY A 30 -12.01 -13.86 6.66
N HIS A 31 -10.76 -14.06 7.10
CA HIS A 31 -10.35 -13.74 8.48
C HIS A 31 -10.30 -12.22 8.72
N PRO A 32 -10.80 -11.72 9.86
CA PRO A 32 -10.74 -10.30 10.18
C PRO A 32 -9.30 -9.86 10.44
N VAL A 33 -8.84 -8.85 9.70
CA VAL A 33 -7.51 -8.24 9.85
C VAL A 33 -7.65 -6.81 10.35
N LEU A 34 -7.05 -6.51 11.50
CA LEU A 34 -6.96 -5.15 12.03
C LEU A 34 -5.78 -4.40 11.39
N VAL A 35 -6.07 -3.32 10.68
CA VAL A 35 -5.04 -2.47 10.05
C VAL A 35 -4.85 -1.19 10.86
N LEU A 36 -3.66 -1.03 11.44
CA LEU A 36 -3.29 0.12 12.25
C LEU A 36 -2.36 1.07 11.48
N PRO A 37 -2.68 2.37 11.37
CA PRO A 37 -1.76 3.34 10.79
C PRO A 37 -0.52 3.52 11.68
N GLY A 38 0.62 3.83 11.05
CA GLY A 38 1.86 4.17 11.76
C GLY A 38 1.79 5.51 12.49
N PHE A 39 2.77 5.79 13.34
CA PHE A 39 2.91 7.07 14.04
C PHE A 39 2.96 8.23 13.03
N THR A 40 2.12 9.25 13.19
CA THR A 40 1.88 10.37 12.24
C THR A 40 1.24 10.02 10.89
N ALA A 41 0.95 8.74 10.62
CA ALA A 41 0.28 8.34 9.37
C ALA A 41 -1.23 8.53 9.46
N ALA A 42 -1.84 8.91 8.34
CA ALA A 42 -3.29 9.00 8.21
C ALA A 42 -3.90 7.65 7.78
N ASP A 43 -5.17 7.41 8.11
CA ASP A 43 -5.93 6.21 7.72
C ASP A 43 -5.78 5.88 6.22
N ARG A 44 -5.88 6.93 5.38
CA ARG A 44 -5.71 6.85 3.92
C ARG A 44 -4.39 6.22 3.47
N SER A 45 -3.33 6.31 4.27
CA SER A 45 -2.03 5.71 3.95
C SER A 45 -2.07 4.19 3.98
N THR A 46 -3.02 3.61 4.72
CA THR A 46 -3.25 2.16 4.80
C THR A 46 -4.43 1.69 3.98
N ALA A 47 -5.11 2.60 3.26
CA ALA A 47 -6.21 2.23 2.37
C ALA A 47 -5.77 1.15 1.39
N ALA A 48 -4.51 1.20 0.93
CA ALA A 48 -3.85 0.21 0.07
C ALA A 48 -3.94 -1.26 0.56
N LEU A 49 -4.12 -1.50 1.85
CA LEU A 49 -4.07 -2.82 2.49
C LEU A 49 -5.47 -3.41 2.75
N ARG A 50 -6.54 -2.66 2.44
CA ARG A 50 -7.93 -3.00 2.82
C ARG A 50 -8.78 -3.55 1.67
N TRP A 51 -8.25 -3.56 0.45
CA TRP A 51 -8.91 -4.06 -0.78
C TRP A 51 -8.14 -5.24 -1.33
#